data_AF-A0AA35PFP6-F1
#
_entry.id   AF-A0AA35PFP6-F1
#
_cell.length_a   1.000
_cell.length_b   1.000
_cell.length_c   1.000
_cell.angle_alpha   90.00
_cell.angle_beta   90.00
_cell.angle_gamma   90.00
#
_symmetry.space_group_name_H-M   'P 1'
#
loop_
_entity.id
_entity.type
_entity.pdbx_description
1 polymer ?
#
loop_
_entity_poly.entity_id
_entity_poly.type
_entity_poly.pdbx_seq_one_letter_code
_entity_poly.pdbx_strand_id
1 'polypeptide(L)'
;MNMSGNGEVKLRIECRSQGKIYWCEYTGNPSLCRSFNNNQRLYWNQIAMDRRKQTNACQPNAVLKPAMCQRTPPEAHMKQVASSIKPNPQADTVNQAKPVPNPATSPKQVKKSQAGKALLKKTGRPKPSPLPPTKATQEGQMSGNDSEAMKLARKHCWESLHDICSYIISIFSG
;
A
#
# COMPACT_ATOMS: atom_id res chain seq x y z
N MET A 1 -4.01 -17.12 -0.90
CA MET A 1 -3.34 -16.48 0.27
C MET A 1 -3.78 -17.27 1.48
N ASN A 2 -2.83 -17.71 2.29
CA ASN A 2 -3.11 -18.58 3.42
C ASN A 2 -2.60 -17.90 4.69
N MET A 3 -3.35 -17.98 5.77
CA MET A 3 -2.99 -17.41 7.08
C MET A 3 -2.72 -18.55 8.06
N SER A 4 -1.66 -18.43 8.84
CA SER A 4 -1.34 -19.30 9.96
C SER A 4 -1.91 -18.73 11.27
N GLY A 5 -2.14 -19.59 12.27
CA GLY A 5 -2.72 -19.21 13.57
C GLY A 5 -1.84 -18.26 14.41
N ASN A 6 -0.58 -18.05 14.02
CA ASN A 6 0.36 -17.12 14.67
C ASN A 6 0.42 -15.72 14.00
N GLY A 7 -0.47 -15.44 13.04
CA GLY A 7 -0.49 -14.18 12.29
C GLY A 7 0.46 -14.12 11.10
N GLU A 8 1.23 -15.18 10.85
CA GLU A 8 1.99 -15.32 9.61
C GLU A 8 1.06 -15.51 8.41
N VAL A 9 1.37 -14.81 7.33
CA VAL A 9 0.62 -14.83 6.08
C VAL A 9 1.55 -15.29 4.97
N LYS A 10 1.05 -16.24 4.18
CA LYS A 10 1.68 -16.74 2.97
C LYS A 10 0.90 -16.28 1.73
N LEU A 11 1.57 -15.50 0.89
CA LEU A 11 1.01 -14.93 -0.35
C LEU A 11 1.76 -15.48 -1.56
N ARG A 12 1.03 -16.13 -2.48
CA ARG A 12 1.54 -16.49 -3.80
C ARG A 12 0.98 -15.52 -4.82
N ILE A 13 1.85 -14.96 -5.65
CA ILE A 13 1.49 -14.07 -6.76
C ILE A 13 1.84 -14.80 -8.06
N GLU A 14 0.84 -14.95 -8.93
CA GLU A 14 1.04 -15.40 -10.31
C GLU A 14 1.15 -14.18 -11.22
N CYS A 15 2.11 -14.23 -12.13
CA CYS A 15 2.48 -13.12 -13.00
C CYS A 15 2.53 -13.60 -14.43
N ARG A 16 2.06 -12.75 -15.34
CA ARG A 16 2.12 -12.97 -16.78
C ARG A 16 2.83 -11.79 -17.42
N SER A 17 3.97 -12.03 -18.05
CA SER A 17 4.73 -11.00 -18.77
C SER A 17 5.33 -11.60 -20.03
N GLN A 18 5.15 -10.92 -21.17
CA GLN A 18 5.73 -11.31 -22.47
C GLN A 18 5.48 -12.79 -22.83
N GLY A 19 4.26 -13.28 -22.58
CA GLY A 19 3.89 -14.68 -22.85
C GLY A 19 4.41 -15.72 -21.84
N LYS A 20 5.24 -15.32 -20.86
CA LYS A 20 5.72 -16.18 -19.78
C LYS A 20 4.80 -16.07 -18.57
N ILE A 21 4.46 -17.22 -17.99
CA ILE A 21 3.78 -17.31 -16.71
C ILE A 21 4.82 -17.72 -15.66
N TYR A 22 4.92 -16.94 -14.60
CA TYR A 22 5.82 -17.20 -13.50
C TYR A 22 5.16 -16.83 -12.17
N TRP A 23 5.73 -17.28 -11.06
CA TRP A 23 5.19 -16.99 -9.74
C TRP A 23 6.29 -16.65 -8.74
N CYS A 24 5.90 -15.91 -7.71
CA CYS A 24 6.69 -15.68 -6.52
C CYS A 24 5.82 -15.84 -5.28
N GLU A 25 6.45 -16.30 -4.21
CA GLU A 25 5.83 -16.59 -2.93
C GLU A 25 6.46 -15.70 -1.87
N TYR A 26 5.62 -15.14 -1.01
CA TYR A 26 6.00 -14.22 0.04
C TYR A 26 5.45 -14.68 1.38
N THR A 27 6.21 -14.42 2.43
CA THR A 27 5.81 -14.68 3.82
C THR A 27 6.08 -13.46 4.69
N GLY A 28 5.19 -13.17 5.63
CA GLY A 28 5.35 -12.09 6.61
C GLY A 28 4.22 -12.07 7.63
N ASN A 29 4.30 -11.19 8.63
CA ASN A 29 3.28 -11.03 9.68
C ASN A 29 2.63 -9.64 9.62
N PRO A 30 1.72 -9.38 8.66
CA PRO A 30 1.10 -8.07 8.48
C PRO A 30 0.29 -7.61 9.71
N SER A 31 -0.10 -8.53 10.59
CA SER A 31 -0.79 -8.23 11.86
C SER A 31 0.04 -7.39 12.83
N LEU A 32 1.37 -7.36 12.69
CA LEU A 32 2.25 -6.45 13.43
C LEU A 32 2.11 -4.98 12.98
N CYS A 33 1.51 -4.74 11.81
CA CYS A 33 1.16 -3.40 11.34
C CYS A 33 -0.25 -3.01 11.80
N ARG A 34 -0.36 -1.97 12.65
CA ARG A 34 -1.68 -1.47 13.12
C ARG A 34 -2.62 -1.08 11.98
N SER A 35 -2.08 -0.47 10.92
CA SER A 35 -2.85 -0.04 9.73
C SER A 35 -3.48 -1.22 8.99
N PHE A 36 -2.80 -2.38 8.98
CA PHE A 36 -3.34 -3.61 8.40
C PHE A 36 -4.56 -4.10 9.18
N ASN A 37 -4.47 -4.17 10.52
CA ASN A 37 -5.59 -4.60 11.37
C ASN A 37 -6.80 -3.67 11.25
N ASN A 38 -6.56 -2.37 11.00
CA ASN A 38 -7.63 -1.40 10.78
C ASN A 38 -8.29 -1.54 9.40
N ASN A 39 -7.52 -1.79 8.33
CA ASN A 39 -8.04 -1.92 6.97
C ASN A 39 -7.19 -2.87 6.11
N GLN A 40 -7.48 -4.17 6.21
CA GLN A 40 -6.77 -5.20 5.46
C GLN A 40 -6.96 -5.06 3.94
N ARG A 41 -8.14 -4.62 3.49
CA ARG A 41 -8.45 -4.44 2.06
C ARG A 41 -7.52 -3.40 1.45
N LEU A 42 -7.32 -2.27 2.12
CA LEU A 42 -6.44 -1.21 1.63
C LEU A 42 -4.97 -1.65 1.60
N TYR A 43 -4.52 -2.44 2.57
CA TYR A 43 -3.18 -3.04 2.58
C TYR A 43 -2.94 -3.90 1.33
N TRP A 44 -3.84 -4.85 1.04
CA TRP A 44 -3.69 -5.74 -0.11
C TRP A 44 -3.84 -4.99 -1.45
N ASN A 45 -4.71 -3.98 -1.49
CA ASN A 45 -4.83 -3.11 -2.66
C ASN A 45 -3.51 -2.37 -2.96
N GLN A 46 -2.81 -1.85 -1.95
CA GLN A 46 -1.51 -1.20 -2.17
C GLN A 46 -0.50 -2.19 -2.75
N ILE A 47 -0.39 -3.40 -2.18
CA ILE A 47 0.49 -4.45 -2.70
C ILE A 47 0.16 -4.78 -4.16
N ALA A 48 -1.12 -5.00 -4.46
CA ALA A 48 -1.57 -5.34 -5.81
C ALA A 48 -1.25 -4.22 -6.82
N MET A 49 -1.51 -2.96 -6.45
CA MET A 49 -1.20 -1.81 -7.30
C MET A 49 0.30 -1.66 -7.54
N ASP A 50 1.12 -1.79 -6.50
CA ASP A 50 2.57 -1.65 -6.61
C ASP A 50 3.16 -2.75 -7.50
N ARG A 51 2.66 -3.99 -7.40
CA ARG A 51 3.13 -5.10 -8.25
C ARG A 51 2.69 -4.95 -9.70
N ARG A 52 1.48 -4.43 -9.97
CA ARG A 52 1.00 -4.18 -11.35
C ARG A 52 1.83 -3.15 -12.10
N LYS A 53 2.46 -2.21 -11.40
CA LYS A 53 3.34 -1.19 -12.00
C LYS A 53 4.69 -1.74 -12.44
N GLN A 54 5.09 -2.90 -11.94
CA GLN A 54 6.38 -3.50 -12.25
C GLN A 54 6.31 -4.36 -13.51
N THR A 55 7.25 -4.17 -14.44
CA THR A 55 7.40 -5.02 -15.63
C THR A 55 7.76 -6.47 -15.26
N ASN A 56 8.53 -6.64 -14.17
CA ASN A 56 8.90 -7.93 -13.58
C ASN A 56 8.54 -7.92 -12.09
N ALA A 57 7.38 -8.46 -11.74
CA ALA A 57 6.84 -8.38 -10.39
C ALA A 57 7.56 -9.29 -9.37
N CYS A 58 8.29 -10.30 -9.84
CA CYS A 58 9.02 -11.27 -9.00
C CYS A 58 10.54 -11.02 -9.05
N GLN A 59 10.97 -9.87 -8.51
CA GLN A 59 12.40 -9.58 -8.37
C GLN A 59 13.04 -10.45 -7.28
N PRO A 60 14.31 -10.89 -7.44
CA PRO A 60 15.00 -11.64 -6.41
C PRO A 60 15.10 -10.81 -5.11
N ASN A 61 14.93 -11.47 -3.97
CA ASN A 61 14.99 -10.86 -2.63
C ASN A 61 14.02 -9.67 -2.43
N ALA A 62 12.90 -9.64 -3.16
CA ALA A 62 11.91 -8.58 -3.04
C ALA A 62 11.21 -8.58 -1.67
N VAL A 63 10.93 -7.38 -1.16
CA VAL A 63 10.13 -7.16 0.05
C VAL A 63 8.94 -6.27 -0.30
N LEU A 64 7.73 -6.70 0.04
CA LEU A 64 6.50 -5.91 -0.11
C LEU A 64 6.36 -5.02 1.12
N LYS A 65 6.46 -3.70 0.92
CA LYS A 65 6.36 -2.69 1.97
C LYS A 65 5.27 -1.66 1.63
N PRO A 66 4.01 -1.93 1.96
CA PRO A 66 2.93 -0.96 1.76
C PRO A 66 3.24 0.35 2.49
N ALA A 67 2.90 1.48 1.86
CA ALA A 67 3.18 2.82 2.40
C ALA A 67 2.61 3.00 3.83
N MET A 68 1.44 2.41 4.07
CA MET A 68 0.76 2.44 5.37
C MET A 68 1.48 1.65 6.49
N CYS A 69 2.47 0.84 6.15
CA CYS A 69 3.25 -0.01 7.08
C CYS A 69 4.76 0.26 6.98
N GLN A 70 5.18 1.44 6.50
CA GLN A 70 6.60 1.79 6.37
C GLN A 70 7.36 1.75 7.71
N ARG A 71 6.73 2.24 8.79
CA ARG A 71 7.32 2.28 10.14
C ARG A 71 6.87 1.09 10.97
N THR A 72 7.21 -0.11 10.54
CA THR A 72 6.90 -1.35 11.25
C THR A 72 8.12 -2.26 11.33
N PRO A 73 8.13 -3.23 12.27
CA PRO A 73 9.20 -4.21 12.36
C PRO A 73 9.38 -4.96 11.03
N PRO A 74 10.61 -5.39 10.67
CA PRO A 74 10.88 -6.11 9.43
C PRO A 74 10.05 -7.39 9.24
N GLU A 75 9.58 -7.98 10.34
CA GLU A 75 8.72 -9.16 10.38
C GLU A 75 7.30 -8.86 9.87
N ALA A 76 6.88 -7.59 9.93
CA ALA A 76 5.59 -7.14 9.42
C ALA A 76 5.54 -7.06 7.89
N HIS A 77 6.69 -6.92 7.25
CA HIS A 77 6.81 -6.85 5.80
C HIS A 77 6.79 -8.25 5.19
N MET A 78 6.20 -8.36 4.00
CA MET A 78 6.15 -9.64 3.27
C MET A 78 7.45 -9.81 2.49
N LYS A 79 8.25 -10.83 2.81
CA LYS A 79 9.52 -11.13 2.16
C LYS A 79 9.36 -12.28 1.17
N GLN A 80 9.98 -12.18 -0.01
CA GLN A 80 9.96 -13.26 -0.98
C GLN A 80 10.73 -14.47 -0.43
N VAL A 81 10.09 -15.63 -0.43
CA VAL A 81 10.65 -16.90 0.05
C VAL A 81 10.90 -17.90 -1.07
N ALA A 82 10.19 -17.77 -2.19
CA ALA A 82 10.39 -18.61 -3.37
C ALA A 82 9.95 -17.90 -4.66
N SER A 83 10.51 -18.33 -5.79
CA SER A 83 10.07 -17.91 -7.13
C SER A 83 10.35 -18.98 -8.18
N SER A 84 9.54 -19.00 -9.24
CA SER A 84 9.78 -19.85 -10.41
C SER A 84 10.82 -19.29 -11.39
N ILE A 85 11.26 -18.04 -11.18
CA ILE A 85 12.34 -17.42 -11.95
C ILE A 85 13.66 -17.92 -11.35
N LYS A 86 14.51 -18.56 -12.18
CA LYS A 86 15.84 -19.00 -11.75
C LYS A 86 16.69 -17.77 -11.40
N PRO A 87 17.27 -17.69 -10.20
CA PRO A 87 18.22 -16.63 -9.88
C PRO A 87 19.44 -16.74 -10.79
N ASN A 88 19.85 -15.62 -11.39
CA ASN A 88 21.14 -15.53 -12.05
C ASN A 88 22.22 -15.56 -10.94
N PRO A 89 23.24 -16.45 -10.97
CA PRO A 89 24.15 -16.70 -9.83
C PRO A 89 25.08 -15.56 -9.36
N GLN A 90 24.80 -14.29 -9.64
CA GLN A 90 25.74 -13.18 -9.38
C GLN A 90 25.35 -12.24 -8.22
N ALA A 91 24.39 -12.59 -7.38
CA ALA A 91 23.96 -11.68 -6.30
C ALA A 91 23.59 -12.39 -5.00
N ASP A 92 24.44 -13.30 -4.53
CA ASP A 92 24.35 -13.83 -3.16
C ASP A 92 25.68 -13.63 -2.43
N THR A 93 25.85 -12.44 -1.85
CA THR A 93 26.68 -12.30 -0.66
C THR A 93 25.92 -11.40 0.30
N VAL A 94 25.91 -11.81 1.57
CA VAL A 94 25.52 -11.08 2.77
C VAL A 94 24.12 -11.42 3.33
N ASN A 95 24.19 -12.27 4.37
CA ASN A 95 23.32 -12.36 5.55
C ASN A 95 22.18 -13.39 5.58
N GLN A 96 22.54 -14.67 5.63
CA GLN A 96 21.83 -15.65 6.44
C GLN A 96 22.58 -15.88 7.76
N ALA A 97 22.28 -15.07 8.77
CA ALA A 97 22.69 -15.38 10.15
C ALA A 97 21.65 -16.31 10.76
N LYS A 98 21.98 -17.61 10.80
CA LYS A 98 21.27 -18.64 11.56
C LYS A 98 21.53 -18.41 13.06
N PRO A 99 20.52 -18.45 13.95
CA PRO A 99 20.74 -18.35 15.39
C PRO A 99 21.17 -19.71 15.95
N VAL A 100 22.30 -19.76 16.64
CA VAL A 100 22.73 -20.90 17.47
C VAL A 100 22.86 -20.38 18.92
N PRO A 101 22.30 -21.08 19.94
CA PRO A 101 22.27 -20.61 21.31
C PRO A 101 23.43 -21.13 22.17
N ASN A 102 23.65 -20.44 23.31
CA ASN A 102 24.35 -20.83 24.56
C ASN A 102 25.67 -20.08 24.86
N PRO A 103 26.16 -20.07 26.12
CA PRO A 103 25.64 -19.24 27.22
C PRO A 103 26.77 -18.49 27.98
N ALA A 104 26.36 -17.59 28.88
CA ALA A 104 27.07 -17.13 30.08
C ALA A 104 28.52 -16.61 29.95
N THR A 105 28.69 -15.28 30.07
CA THR A 105 29.58 -14.69 31.09
C THR A 105 29.35 -13.18 31.22
N SER A 106 29.05 -12.74 32.43
CA SER A 106 29.26 -11.36 32.89
C SER A 106 30.17 -11.46 34.12
N PRO A 107 31.01 -10.45 34.43
CA PRO A 107 30.52 -9.42 35.37
C PRO A 107 31.13 -8.00 35.22
N LYS A 108 30.30 -6.99 35.59
CA LYS A 108 30.61 -5.76 36.37
C LYS A 108 31.64 -4.74 35.80
N GLN A 109 31.58 -3.41 36.00
CA GLN A 109 30.72 -2.47 36.74
C GLN A 109 31.16 -1.01 36.44
N VAL A 110 30.19 -0.07 36.44
CA VAL A 110 30.18 1.24 37.17
C VAL A 110 30.98 2.45 36.64
N LYS A 111 30.25 3.51 36.25
CA LYS A 111 30.07 4.85 36.91
C LYS A 111 29.26 5.77 35.96
N LYS A 112 28.00 6.12 36.24
CA LYS A 112 27.45 7.26 37.03
C LYS A 112 28.00 8.65 36.69
N SER A 113 27.12 9.51 36.16
CA SER A 113 26.82 10.89 36.63
C SER A 113 25.86 11.55 35.61
N GLN A 114 24.60 11.82 35.98
CA GLN A 114 24.07 13.15 36.39
C GLN A 114 24.11 14.19 35.26
N ALA A 115 23.20 15.14 35.07
CA ALA A 115 21.89 15.54 35.56
C ALA A 115 21.72 16.95 34.94
N GLY A 116 20.56 17.31 34.36
CA GLY A 116 20.44 18.66 33.79
C GLY A 116 19.11 18.99 33.10
N LYS A 117 18.07 19.16 33.91
CA LYS A 117 16.98 20.18 33.87
C LYS A 117 16.54 20.68 32.46
N ALA A 118 15.35 20.31 32.00
CA ALA A 118 14.07 21.01 32.22
C ALA A 118 14.01 22.45 31.66
N LEU A 119 13.20 22.67 30.61
CA LEU A 119 12.33 23.85 30.55
C LEU A 119 11.11 23.62 29.66
N LEU A 120 9.95 23.86 30.26
CA LEU A 120 8.63 23.94 29.67
C LEU A 120 8.55 24.97 28.52
N LYS A 121 7.77 24.64 27.48
CA LYS A 121 6.74 25.59 27.03
C LYS A 121 5.48 24.86 26.53
N LYS A 122 4.53 24.81 27.46
CA LYS A 122 3.09 24.58 27.26
C LYS A 122 2.53 25.79 26.51
N THR A 123 1.70 25.58 25.49
CA THR A 123 0.35 26.16 25.32
C THR A 123 -0.15 25.96 23.89
N GLY A 124 -1.41 25.52 23.75
CA GLY A 124 -2.25 25.92 22.63
C GLY A 124 -2.71 24.81 21.68
N ARG A 125 -3.74 24.07 22.08
CA ARG A 125 -4.81 23.70 21.14
C ARG A 125 -5.36 24.98 20.51
N PRO A 126 -5.77 24.93 19.24
CA PRO A 126 -7.17 25.29 18.98
C PRO A 126 -7.96 24.10 18.41
N LYS A 127 -9.12 23.87 19.02
CA LYS A 127 -10.24 23.09 18.48
C LYS A 127 -10.95 23.98 17.40
N PRO A 128 -11.70 23.43 16.43
CA PRO A 128 -11.93 24.03 15.12
C PRO A 128 -13.01 25.11 15.15
N SER A 129 -12.94 26.02 14.17
CA SER A 129 -14.00 26.96 13.82
C SER A 129 -14.07 27.07 12.28
N PRO A 130 -15.19 27.52 11.71
CA PRO A 130 -15.75 26.99 10.47
C PRO A 130 -15.21 27.71 9.24
N LEU A 131 -15.00 26.93 8.17
CA LEU A 131 -14.85 27.48 6.82
C LEU A 131 -16.24 27.90 6.29
N PRO A 132 -16.31 29.00 5.51
CA PRO A 132 -17.56 29.54 4.97
C PRO A 132 -18.25 28.58 3.98
N PRO A 133 -19.58 28.66 3.83
CA PRO A 133 -20.34 27.71 3.02
C PRO A 133 -20.09 28.02 1.55
N THR A 134 -19.28 27.19 0.88
CA THR A 134 -19.22 27.23 -0.58
C THR A 134 -20.18 26.18 -1.11
N LYS A 135 -21.44 26.62 -1.22
CA LYS A 135 -22.52 26.17 -2.11
C LYS A 135 -22.75 24.65 -2.23
N ALA A 136 -23.74 24.20 -1.49
CA ALA A 136 -24.55 23.06 -1.87
C ALA A 136 -25.16 23.29 -3.27
N THR A 137 -25.11 22.23 -4.07
CA THR A 137 -26.23 21.65 -4.82
C THR A 137 -27.51 22.50 -4.83
N GLN A 138 -27.94 22.95 -6.00
CA GLN A 138 -29.13 22.44 -6.69
C GLN A 138 -29.54 23.40 -7.83
N GLU A 139 -30.15 22.79 -8.84
CA GLU A 139 -31.09 23.41 -9.79
C GLU A 139 -30.46 24.16 -10.97
N GLY A 140 -29.70 23.41 -11.77
CA GLY A 140 -29.65 23.64 -13.21
C GLY A 140 -30.96 23.17 -13.81
N GLN A 141 -31.94 24.08 -13.80
CA GLN A 141 -33.20 24.10 -14.53
C GLN A 141 -33.30 23.06 -15.66
N MET A 142 -34.31 22.19 -15.55
CA MET A 142 -34.92 21.45 -16.64
C MET A 142 -35.30 22.46 -17.75
N SER A 143 -34.39 22.67 -18.68
CA SER A 143 -34.65 23.35 -19.94
C SER A 143 -34.40 22.31 -21.01
N GLY A 144 -35.48 21.63 -21.39
CA GLY A 144 -35.48 20.59 -22.40
C GLY A 144 -34.82 21.09 -23.68
N ASN A 145 -33.60 20.62 -23.89
CA ASN A 145 -32.92 20.40 -25.16
C ASN A 145 -31.72 19.52 -24.82
N ASP A 146 -31.95 18.20 -24.70
CA ASP A 146 -30.86 17.23 -24.57
C ASP A 146 -29.87 17.49 -25.73
N SER A 147 -28.65 17.93 -25.39
CA SER A 147 -27.56 18.10 -26.36
C SER A 147 -27.37 16.79 -27.14
N GLU A 148 -27.02 16.87 -28.42
CA GLU A 148 -26.74 15.67 -29.23
C GLU A 148 -25.67 14.78 -28.57
N ALA A 149 -24.72 15.39 -27.88
CA ALA A 149 -23.72 14.69 -27.10
C ALA A 149 -24.31 13.96 -25.89
N MET A 150 -25.33 14.52 -25.23
CA MET A 150 -26.06 13.86 -24.12
C MET A 150 -26.87 12.66 -24.63
N LYS A 151 -27.49 12.80 -25.81
CA LYS A 151 -28.21 11.70 -26.48
C LYS A 151 -27.26 10.57 -26.87
N LEU A 152 -26.09 10.91 -27.40
CA LEU A 152 -25.06 9.93 -27.76
C LEU A 152 -24.48 9.25 -26.50
N ALA A 153 -24.25 10.03 -25.44
CA ALA A 153 -23.76 9.52 -24.16
C ALA A 153 -24.73 8.49 -23.55
N ARG A 154 -26.04 8.71 -23.63
CA ARG A 154 -27.05 7.74 -23.14
C ARG A 154 -27.02 6.41 -23.90
N LYS A 155 -26.67 6.41 -25.18
CA LYS A 155 -26.64 5.19 -26.02
C LYS A 155 -25.36 4.39 -25.86
N HIS A 156 -24.23 5.06 -25.70
CA HIS A 156 -22.91 4.42 -25.78
C HIS A 156 -22.14 4.40 -24.46
N CYS A 157 -22.56 5.17 -23.46
CA CYS A 157 -21.83 5.32 -22.21
C CYS A 157 -22.65 4.78 -21.03
N TRP A 158 -21.95 4.43 -19.95
CA TRP A 158 -22.56 3.95 -18.70
C TRP A 158 -23.34 5.09 -18.02
N GLU A 159 -24.52 4.81 -17.45
CA GLU A 159 -25.38 5.78 -16.75
C GLU A 159 -24.63 6.69 -15.77
N SER A 160 -23.75 6.12 -14.94
CA SER A 160 -22.94 6.85 -13.97
C SER A 160 -21.85 7.76 -14.58
N LEU A 161 -21.66 7.71 -15.90
CA LEU A 161 -20.63 8.47 -16.63
C LEU A 161 -21.23 9.30 -17.77
N HIS A 162 -22.55 9.39 -17.90
CA HIS A 162 -23.19 10.14 -18.98
C HIS A 162 -22.72 11.60 -19.07
N ASP A 163 -22.51 12.27 -17.93
CA ASP A 163 -22.03 13.66 -17.88
C ASP A 163 -20.58 13.82 -18.38
N ILE A 164 -19.69 12.92 -17.96
CA ILE A 164 -18.28 12.94 -18.42
C ILE A 164 -18.20 12.54 -19.88
N CYS A 165 -19.02 11.57 -20.29
CA CYS A 165 -19.03 11.08 -21.66
C CYS A 165 -19.58 12.13 -22.64
N SER A 166 -20.66 12.83 -22.28
CA SER A 166 -21.23 13.90 -23.11
C SER A 166 -20.25 15.07 -23.27
N TYR A 167 -19.50 15.40 -22.22
CA TYR A 167 -18.43 16.40 -22.29
C TYR A 167 -17.34 16.01 -23.28
N ILE A 168 -16.84 14.77 -23.23
CA ILE A 168 -15.82 14.26 -24.15
C ILE A 168 -16.36 14.23 -25.59
N ILE A 169 -17.58 13.72 -25.78
CA ILE A 169 -18.24 13.68 -27.10
C ILE A 169 -18.35 15.09 -27.70
N SER A 170 -18.68 16.09 -26.88
CA SER A 170 -18.79 17.49 -27.33
C SER A 170 -17.46 18.06 -27.81
N ILE A 171 -16.32 17.64 -27.24
CA ILE A 171 -14.98 18.08 -27.66
C ILE A 171 -14.63 17.55 -29.06
N PHE A 172 -15.02 16.32 -29.37
CA PHE A 172 -14.72 15.70 -30.67
C PHE A 172 -15.78 15.99 -31.75
N SER A 173 -16.92 16.58 -31.37
CA SER A 173 -18.00 16.96 -32.30
C SER A 173 -17.96 18.45 -32.68
N GLY A 174 -16.89 19.16 -32.30
CA GLY A 174 -16.66 20.58 -32.60
C GLY A 174 -15.85 20.82 -33.86
#